data_AF-A0AAU9ZFA9-F1
#
_entry.id   AF-A0AAU9ZFA9-F1
#
_cell.length_a   1.000
_cell.length_b   1.000
_cell.length_c   1.000
_cell.angle_alpha   90.00
_cell.angle_beta   90.00
_cell.angle_gamma   90.00
#
_symmetry.space_group_name_H-M   'P 1'
#
loop_
_entity.id
_entity.type
_entity.pdbx_description
1 polymer ?
#
loop_
_entity_poly.entity_id
_entity_poly.type
_entity_poly.pdbx_seq_one_letter_code
_entity_poly.pdbx_strand_id
1 'polypeptide(L)'
;MFWKFDLNTTSHVDKLLDKEHVTLQELMDEDDILQECKAQNQKLLDFLCRQQCMEELVNLITQDPPLDMEEKVRFKYPNTACELLTCDVPQISDRLGEDESLLNLLYDFLDQDPPLNPLLASFFSKTIGNLIARKTEQVIMFLKKKEKFISLMLKHIGTSALMDLLLRLASCVEPVGLRQEVLHVSARECVWMCGNTISFSMGMIY
;
A
#
# COMPACT_ATOMS: atom_id res chain seq x y z
N MET A 1 -38.42 -6.89 28.15
CA MET A 1 -38.60 -6.10 26.91
C MET A 1 -37.24 -5.92 26.27
N PHE A 2 -36.94 -6.69 25.23
CA PHE A 2 -35.74 -6.51 24.42
C PHE A 2 -36.20 -5.79 23.15
N TRP A 3 -35.82 -4.53 23.01
CA TRP A 3 -36.11 -3.76 21.80
C TRP A 3 -35.27 -4.36 20.67
N LYS A 4 -35.91 -5.12 19.78
CA LYS A 4 -35.40 -5.34 18.44
C LYS A 4 -35.62 -4.03 17.70
N PHE A 5 -34.55 -3.25 17.56
CA PHE A 5 -34.52 -2.23 16.53
C PHE A 5 -34.47 -2.97 15.19
N ASP A 6 -35.65 -3.20 14.60
CA ASP A 6 -35.77 -3.38 13.16
C ASP A 6 -35.40 -2.03 12.51
N LEU A 7 -34.11 -1.82 12.25
CA LEU A 7 -33.63 -0.74 11.40
C LEU A 7 -33.20 -1.34 10.08
N ASN A 8 -34.19 -1.68 9.26
CA ASN A 8 -34.00 -1.78 7.82
C ASN A 8 -33.87 -0.36 7.22
N THR A 9 -33.05 0.48 7.84
CA THR A 9 -32.60 1.75 7.27
C THR A 9 -31.49 1.37 6.31
N THR A 10 -31.85 1.13 5.04
CA THR A 10 -30.86 0.92 3.99
C THR A 10 -29.85 2.07 4.04
N SER A 11 -28.57 1.73 4.23
CA SER A 11 -27.49 2.71 4.30
C SER A 11 -27.43 3.52 3.00
N HIS A 12 -26.83 4.71 3.04
CA HIS A 12 -26.66 5.50 1.83
C HIS A 12 -25.78 4.76 0.82
N VAL A 13 -24.74 4.08 1.31
CA VAL A 13 -23.91 3.14 0.54
C VAL A 13 -24.76 2.06 -0.15
N ASP A 14 -25.68 1.39 0.55
CA ASP A 14 -26.55 0.37 -0.06
C ASP A 14 -27.40 0.95 -1.20
N LYS A 15 -27.95 2.15 -1.01
CA LYS A 15 -28.77 2.82 -2.03
C LYS A 15 -27.95 3.22 -3.26
N LEU A 16 -26.69 3.60 -3.07
CA LEU A 16 -25.77 3.85 -4.18
C LEU A 16 -25.46 2.57 -4.93
N LEU A 17 -25.19 1.47 -4.21
CA LEU A 17 -24.86 0.17 -4.78
C LEU A 17 -26.01 -0.47 -5.56
N ASP A 18 -27.26 -0.07 -5.28
CA ASP A 18 -28.43 -0.50 -6.05
C ASP A 18 -28.56 0.21 -7.42
N LYS A 19 -27.73 1.22 -7.73
CA LYS A 19 -27.68 1.88 -9.05
C LYS A 19 -26.87 1.05 -10.06
N GLU A 20 -27.31 1.00 -11.32
CA GLU A 20 -26.68 0.19 -12.38
C GLU A 20 -25.24 0.61 -12.75
N HIS A 21 -24.85 1.86 -12.46
CA HIS A 21 -23.55 2.42 -12.86
C HIS A 21 -22.84 3.18 -11.73
N VAL A 22 -22.95 2.68 -10.50
CA VAL A 22 -22.23 3.26 -9.37
C VAL A 22 -20.71 3.16 -9.57
N THR A 23 -20.01 4.26 -9.30
CA THR A 23 -18.54 4.33 -9.40
C THR A 23 -17.89 4.19 -8.03
N LEU A 24 -16.60 3.80 -8.00
CA LEU A 24 -15.84 3.79 -6.75
C LEU A 24 -15.75 5.20 -6.16
N GLN A 25 -15.57 6.22 -7.00
CA GLN A 25 -15.49 7.61 -6.56
C GLN A 25 -16.77 8.06 -5.82
N GLU A 26 -17.95 7.74 -6.35
CA GLU A 26 -19.23 8.04 -5.67
C GLU A 26 -19.30 7.40 -4.28
N LEU A 27 -18.85 6.15 -4.14
CA LEU A 27 -18.83 5.48 -2.83
C LEU A 27 -17.81 6.12 -1.89
N MET A 28 -16.63 6.49 -2.39
CA MET A 28 -15.58 7.13 -1.59
C MET A 28 -15.95 8.55 -1.13
N ASP A 29 -16.96 9.16 -1.74
CA ASP A 29 -17.51 10.43 -1.31
C ASP A 29 -18.51 10.31 -0.16
N GLU A 30 -19.00 9.11 0.16
CA GLU A 30 -19.86 8.85 1.31
C GLU A 30 -19.05 8.84 2.62
N ASP A 31 -19.51 9.59 3.62
CA ASP A 31 -18.84 9.74 4.92
C ASP A 31 -18.79 8.42 5.72
N ASP A 32 -19.71 7.49 5.45
CA ASP A 32 -19.86 6.22 6.16
C ASP A 32 -19.16 5.03 5.47
N ILE A 33 -18.54 5.20 4.29
CA ILE A 33 -17.92 4.08 3.53
C ILE A 33 -16.94 3.26 4.37
N LEU A 34 -16.09 3.92 5.16
CA LEU A 34 -15.10 3.25 6.01
C LEU A 34 -15.77 2.50 7.17
N GLN A 35 -16.84 3.06 7.72
CA GLN A 35 -17.61 2.41 8.78
C GLN A 35 -18.35 1.19 8.24
N GLU A 36 -19.02 1.33 7.10
CA GLU A 36 -19.75 0.24 6.43
C GLU A 36 -18.80 -0.90 6.01
N CYS A 37 -17.60 -0.56 5.52
CA CYS A 37 -16.58 -1.54 5.19
C CYS A 37 -16.12 -2.31 6.44
N LYS A 38 -15.83 -1.60 7.55
CA LYS A 38 -15.45 -2.21 8.84
C LYS A 38 -16.59 -2.99 9.48
N ALA A 39 -17.84 -2.59 9.24
CA ALA A 39 -19.05 -3.32 9.62
C ALA A 39 -19.33 -4.53 8.73
N GLN A 40 -18.46 -4.81 7.75
CA GLN A 40 -18.55 -5.94 6.83
C GLN A 40 -19.85 -5.96 6.01
N ASN A 41 -20.30 -4.78 5.56
CA ASN A 41 -21.42 -4.69 4.62
C ASN A 41 -21.11 -5.52 3.36
N GLN A 42 -21.90 -6.57 3.14
CA GLN A 42 -21.65 -7.53 2.06
C GLN A 42 -21.74 -6.90 0.67
N LYS A 43 -22.73 -6.02 0.43
CA LYS A 43 -22.85 -5.34 -0.88
C LYS A 43 -21.63 -4.49 -1.17
N LEU A 44 -21.13 -3.77 -0.16
CA LEU A 44 -19.95 -2.94 -0.29
C LEU A 44 -18.70 -3.79 -0.53
N LEU A 45 -18.51 -4.87 0.23
CA LEU A 45 -17.37 -5.76 0.05
C LEU A 45 -17.38 -6.46 -1.32
N ASP A 46 -18.55 -6.92 -1.78
CA ASP A 46 -18.73 -7.50 -3.11
C ASP A 46 -18.43 -6.50 -4.24
N PHE A 47 -18.64 -5.20 -4.00
CA PHE A 47 -18.25 -4.15 -4.92
C PHE A 47 -16.74 -3.87 -4.86
N LEU A 48 -16.21 -3.59 -3.67
CA LEU A 48 -14.80 -3.21 -3.47
C LEU A 48 -13.84 -4.33 -3.91
N CYS A 49 -14.19 -5.59 -3.69
CA CYS A 49 -13.36 -6.75 -4.07
C CYS A 49 -13.36 -7.05 -5.58
N ARG A 50 -14.13 -6.33 -6.41
CA ARG A 50 -14.06 -6.46 -7.87
C ARG A 50 -12.67 -6.04 -8.36
N GLN A 51 -12.17 -6.71 -9.40
CA GLN A 51 -10.84 -6.44 -9.97
C GLN A 51 -10.63 -4.95 -10.23
N GLN A 52 -11.53 -4.33 -10.99
CA GLN A 52 -11.42 -2.91 -11.39
C GLN A 52 -11.37 -1.98 -10.19
N CYS A 53 -12.20 -2.23 -9.17
CA CYS A 53 -12.23 -1.41 -7.96
C CYS A 53 -10.95 -1.55 -7.14
N MET A 54 -10.43 -2.79 -6.99
CA MET A 54 -9.16 -3.02 -6.30
C MET A 54 -7.97 -2.37 -7.02
N GLU A 55 -7.92 -2.48 -8.35
CA GLU A 55 -6.89 -1.82 -9.16
C GLU A 55 -6.96 -0.30 -9.00
N GLU A 56 -8.16 0.29 -9.02
CA GLU A 56 -8.36 1.72 -8.80
C GLU A 56 -7.92 2.16 -7.41
N LEU A 57 -8.28 1.41 -6.35
CA LEU A 57 -7.83 1.67 -4.98
C LEU A 57 -6.30 1.61 -4.87
N VAL A 58 -5.65 0.62 -5.50
CA VAL A 58 -4.18 0.50 -5.50
C VAL A 58 -3.53 1.65 -6.28
N ASN A 59 -4.11 2.04 -7.42
CA ASN A 59 -3.62 3.17 -8.20
C ASN A 59 -3.73 4.49 -7.44
N LEU A 60 -4.80 4.71 -6.69
CA LEU A 60 -4.97 5.90 -5.85
C LEU A 60 -3.87 6.07 -4.80
N ILE A 61 -3.25 4.97 -4.33
CA ILE A 61 -2.18 5.03 -3.33
C ILE A 61 -0.77 4.92 -3.91
N THR A 62 -0.63 4.73 -5.23
CA THR A 62 0.67 4.49 -5.90
C THR A 62 0.95 5.44 -7.06
N GLN A 63 -0.07 6.06 -7.65
CA GLN A 63 0.09 7.01 -8.76
C GLN A 63 -0.13 8.44 -8.26
N ASP A 64 0.67 9.38 -8.77
CA ASP A 64 0.47 10.79 -8.46
C ASP A 64 -0.90 11.26 -8.95
N PRO A 65 -1.69 11.92 -8.08
CA PRO A 65 -2.99 12.41 -8.48
C PRO A 65 -2.86 13.52 -9.53
N PRO A 66 -3.84 13.65 -10.45
CA PRO A 66 -3.79 14.64 -11.51
C PRO A 66 -3.57 16.07 -11.00
N LEU A 67 -2.73 16.85 -11.72
CA LEU A 67 -2.35 18.22 -11.33
C LEU A 67 -3.46 19.26 -11.51
N ASP A 68 -4.58 18.89 -12.12
CA ASP A 68 -5.79 19.69 -12.29
C ASP A 68 -6.84 19.42 -11.20
N MET A 69 -6.69 18.35 -10.42
CA MET A 69 -7.58 18.01 -9.32
C MET A 69 -7.39 18.98 -8.12
N GLU A 70 -8.45 19.31 -7.38
CA GLU A 70 -8.33 20.14 -6.18
C GLU A 70 -7.41 19.52 -5.12
N GLU A 71 -6.58 20.33 -4.47
CA GLU A 71 -5.58 19.86 -3.49
C GLU A 71 -6.21 18.97 -2.39
N LYS A 72 -7.35 19.39 -1.82
CA LYS A 72 -8.06 18.59 -0.81
C LYS A 72 -8.43 17.20 -1.31
N VAL A 73 -8.81 17.09 -2.57
CA VAL A 73 -9.24 15.84 -3.20
C VAL A 73 -8.03 14.94 -3.48
N ARG A 74 -6.87 15.53 -3.85
CA ARG A 74 -5.59 14.81 -3.99
C ARG A 74 -5.13 14.14 -2.70
N PHE A 75 -5.55 14.65 -1.54
CA PHE A 75 -5.28 14.00 -0.25
C PHE A 75 -6.41 13.06 0.17
N LYS A 76 -7.68 13.44 -0.06
CA LYS A 76 -8.86 12.67 0.36
C LYS A 76 -8.85 11.26 -0.24
N TYR A 77 -8.81 11.13 -1.57
CA TYR A 77 -8.99 9.81 -2.19
C TYR A 77 -7.84 8.83 -1.89
N PRO A 78 -6.55 9.21 -2.00
CA PRO A 78 -5.46 8.33 -1.59
C PRO A 78 -5.53 7.92 -0.12
N ASN A 79 -5.95 8.83 0.77
CA ASN A 79 -6.12 8.53 2.19
C ASN A 79 -7.24 7.51 2.41
N THR A 80 -8.44 7.75 1.88
CA THR A 80 -9.58 6.83 1.98
C THR A 80 -9.25 5.46 1.36
N ALA A 81 -8.59 5.44 0.19
CA ALA A 81 -8.17 4.20 -0.46
C ALA A 81 -7.18 3.42 0.41
N CYS A 82 -6.18 4.09 0.99
CA CYS A 82 -5.27 3.44 1.92
C CYS A 82 -5.99 2.89 3.15
N GLU A 83 -6.95 3.62 3.72
CA GLU A 83 -7.73 3.15 4.86
C GLU A 83 -8.62 1.95 4.53
N LEU A 84 -9.21 1.91 3.33
CA LEU A 84 -9.94 0.74 2.85
C LEU A 84 -9.02 -0.46 2.64
N LEU A 85 -7.89 -0.30 1.95
CA LEU A 85 -6.93 -1.39 1.69
C LEU A 85 -6.25 -1.92 2.96
N THR A 86 -6.19 -1.09 4.02
CA THR A 86 -5.57 -1.44 5.32
C THR A 86 -6.57 -1.63 6.45
N CYS A 87 -7.87 -1.69 6.13
CA CYS A 87 -8.87 -1.99 7.13
C CYS A 87 -8.72 -3.45 7.62
N ASP A 88 -9.11 -3.70 8.87
CA ASP A 88 -9.05 -5.04 9.47
C ASP A 88 -10.25 -5.90 9.01
N VAL A 89 -10.40 -6.02 7.69
CA VAL A 89 -11.44 -6.81 7.03
C VAL A 89 -10.77 -7.89 6.18
N PRO A 90 -10.92 -9.18 6.55
CA PRO A 90 -10.24 -10.29 5.88
C PRO A 90 -10.43 -10.28 4.37
N GLN A 91 -11.66 -10.10 3.87
CA GLN A 91 -11.98 -10.13 2.44
C GLN A 91 -11.11 -9.17 1.60
N ILE A 92 -10.85 -7.96 2.11
CA ILE A 92 -10.00 -6.97 1.42
C ILE A 92 -8.54 -7.44 1.42
N SER A 93 -8.03 -7.88 2.57
CA SER A 93 -6.64 -8.35 2.69
C SER A 93 -6.37 -9.66 1.94
N ASP A 94 -7.37 -10.55 1.88
CA ASP A 94 -7.37 -11.80 1.12
C ASP A 94 -7.30 -11.47 -0.38
N ARG A 95 -8.22 -10.60 -0.83
CA ARG A 95 -8.27 -10.17 -2.22
C ARG A 95 -6.96 -9.53 -2.68
N LEU A 96 -6.39 -8.63 -1.87
CA LEU A 96 -5.16 -7.92 -2.19
C LEU A 96 -3.91 -8.82 -2.10
N GLY A 97 -3.87 -9.73 -1.13
CA GLY A 97 -2.71 -10.60 -0.88
C GLY A 97 -2.63 -11.85 -1.76
N GLU A 98 -3.75 -12.30 -2.33
CA GLU A 98 -3.83 -13.50 -3.17
C GLU A 98 -3.79 -13.19 -4.67
N ASP A 99 -4.03 -11.93 -5.06
CA ASP A 99 -3.98 -11.50 -6.44
C ASP A 99 -2.60 -10.96 -6.82
N GLU A 100 -1.85 -11.74 -7.59
CA GLU A 100 -0.54 -11.31 -8.08
C GLU A 100 -0.62 -10.05 -8.96
N SER A 101 -1.72 -9.78 -9.67
CA SER A 101 -1.85 -8.56 -10.48
C SER A 101 -1.90 -7.30 -9.61
N LEU A 102 -2.63 -7.34 -8.50
CA LEU A 102 -2.70 -6.24 -7.54
C LEU A 102 -1.38 -6.05 -6.79
N LEU A 103 -0.71 -7.14 -6.42
CA LEU A 103 0.62 -7.09 -5.82
C LEU A 103 1.67 -6.53 -6.80
N ASN A 104 1.56 -6.83 -8.10
CA ASN A 104 2.40 -6.23 -9.13
C ASN A 104 2.15 -4.72 -9.24
N LEU A 105 0.89 -4.26 -9.27
CA LEU A 105 0.59 -2.82 -9.27
C LEU A 105 1.19 -2.09 -8.07
N LEU A 106 1.10 -2.68 -6.87
CA LEU A 106 1.78 -2.14 -5.69
C LEU A 106 3.30 -2.11 -5.88
N TYR A 107 3.89 -3.21 -6.34
CA TYR A 107 5.34 -3.33 -6.54
C TYR A 107 5.89 -2.31 -7.54
N ASP A 108 5.15 -2.04 -8.64
CA ASP A 108 5.54 -1.12 -9.71
C ASP A 108 5.69 0.33 -9.21
N PHE A 109 5.13 0.67 -8.04
CA PHE A 109 5.41 1.94 -7.35
C PHE A 109 6.92 2.17 -7.12
N LEU A 110 7.67 1.09 -6.82
CA LEU A 110 9.10 1.18 -6.58
C LEU A 110 9.92 1.37 -7.86
N ASP A 111 9.35 1.07 -9.04
CA ASP A 111 10.01 1.29 -10.32
C ASP A 111 10.03 2.78 -10.74
N GLN A 112 9.18 3.61 -10.12
CA GLN A 112 9.20 5.06 -10.33
C GLN A 112 10.57 5.69 -10.00
N ASP A 113 10.88 6.83 -10.62
CA ASP A 113 12.12 7.52 -10.36
C ASP A 113 12.07 8.37 -9.08
N PRO A 114 13.19 8.49 -8.35
CA PRO A 114 13.22 9.30 -7.15
C PRO A 114 13.17 10.79 -7.52
N PRO A 115 12.59 11.64 -6.66
CA PRO A 115 11.98 11.29 -5.37
C PRO A 115 10.54 10.79 -5.54
N LEU A 116 10.18 9.76 -4.77
CA LEU A 116 8.78 9.35 -4.64
C LEU A 116 8.00 10.41 -3.86
N ASN A 117 6.71 10.52 -4.17
CA ASN A 117 5.78 11.32 -3.38
C ASN A 117 5.76 10.81 -1.91
N PRO A 118 6.15 11.62 -0.91
CA PRO A 118 6.27 11.17 0.47
C PRO A 118 4.94 10.66 1.07
N LEU A 119 3.81 11.22 0.62
CA LEU A 119 2.49 10.79 1.05
C LEU A 119 2.18 9.39 0.52
N LEU A 120 2.33 9.19 -0.79
CA LEU A 120 2.08 7.90 -1.43
C LEU A 120 3.05 6.82 -0.91
N ALA A 121 4.32 7.18 -0.68
CA ALA A 121 5.28 6.28 -0.07
C ALA A 121 4.86 5.84 1.34
N SER A 122 4.22 6.72 2.10
CA SER A 122 3.65 6.40 3.42
C SER A 122 2.45 5.45 3.30
N PHE A 123 1.57 5.66 2.32
CA PHE A 123 0.44 4.76 2.06
C PHE A 123 0.90 3.39 1.55
N PHE A 124 1.81 3.34 0.57
CA PHE A 124 2.44 2.12 0.11
C PHE A 124 3.08 1.35 1.28
N SER A 125 3.89 2.02 2.10
CA SER A 125 4.56 1.41 3.25
C SER A 125 3.57 0.84 4.27
N LYS A 126 2.50 1.59 4.56
CA LYS A 126 1.41 1.13 5.43
C LYS A 126 0.69 -0.09 4.85
N THR A 127 0.39 -0.08 3.55
CA THR A 127 -0.31 -1.18 2.85
C THR A 127 0.51 -2.45 2.81
N ILE A 128 1.77 -2.40 2.34
CA ILE A 128 2.67 -3.55 2.35
C ILE A 128 2.93 -4.02 3.78
N GLY A 129 3.14 -3.10 4.71
CA GLY A 129 3.32 -3.43 6.13
C GLY A 129 2.12 -4.18 6.73
N ASN A 130 0.89 -3.79 6.38
CA ASN A 130 -0.33 -4.49 6.80
C ASN A 130 -0.44 -5.88 6.14
N LEU A 131 -0.15 -5.98 4.84
CA LEU A 131 -0.15 -7.24 4.12
C LEU A 131 0.90 -8.22 4.67
N ILE A 132 2.11 -7.78 5.02
CA ILE A 132 3.10 -8.63 5.66
C ILE A 132 2.60 -9.13 7.01
N ALA A 133 1.87 -8.31 7.77
CA ALA A 133 1.35 -8.71 9.09
C ALA A 133 0.19 -9.72 8.99
N ARG A 134 -0.63 -9.65 7.93
CA ARG A 134 -1.85 -10.47 7.76
C ARG A 134 -1.68 -11.66 6.82
N LYS A 135 -0.81 -11.52 5.81
CA LYS A 135 -0.59 -12.42 4.67
C LYS A 135 0.91 -12.67 4.45
N THR A 136 1.65 -12.90 5.54
CA THR A 136 3.11 -12.99 5.52
C THR A 136 3.62 -13.98 4.48
N GLU A 137 3.07 -15.20 4.44
CA GLU A 137 3.57 -16.24 3.55
C GLU A 137 3.37 -15.86 2.07
N GLN A 138 2.17 -15.43 1.70
CA GLN A 138 1.82 -15.04 0.33
C GLN A 138 2.68 -13.88 -0.16
N VAL A 139 2.79 -12.81 0.65
CA VAL A 139 3.55 -11.61 0.29
C VAL A 139 5.04 -11.92 0.21
N ILE A 140 5.59 -12.69 1.14
CA ILE A 140 7.01 -13.06 1.10
C ILE A 140 7.33 -13.98 -0.08
N MET A 141 6.44 -14.90 -0.43
CA MET A 141 6.59 -15.70 -1.65
C MET A 141 6.59 -14.81 -2.90
N PHE A 142 5.67 -13.84 -2.99
CA PHE A 142 5.64 -12.87 -4.08
C PHE A 142 6.94 -12.05 -4.16
N LEU A 143 7.38 -11.45 -3.05
CA LEU A 143 8.58 -10.62 -3.00
C LEU A 143 9.86 -11.41 -3.35
N LYS A 144 9.94 -12.69 -2.96
CA LYS A 144 11.06 -13.57 -3.34
C LYS A 144 11.16 -13.83 -4.85
N LYS A 145 10.04 -13.76 -5.59
CA LYS A 145 10.05 -13.86 -7.06
C LYS A 145 10.59 -12.56 -7.71
N LYS A 146 10.68 -11.47 -6.97
CA LYS A 146 11.12 -10.15 -7.44
C LYS A 146 12.58 -9.91 -7.08
N GLU A 147 13.49 -10.42 -7.90
CA GLU A 147 14.95 -10.31 -7.67
C GLU A 147 15.46 -8.88 -7.45
N LYS A 148 14.78 -7.88 -8.01
CA LYS A 148 15.16 -6.46 -7.90
C LYS A 148 14.53 -5.74 -6.70
N PHE A 149 13.67 -6.40 -5.93
CA PHE A 149 12.89 -5.75 -4.87
C PHE A 149 13.79 -5.00 -3.88
N ILE A 150 14.84 -5.64 -3.37
CA ILE A 150 15.77 -5.01 -2.42
C ILE A 150 16.49 -3.82 -3.06
N SER A 151 16.97 -3.96 -4.29
CA SER A 151 17.63 -2.87 -5.02
C SER A 151 16.71 -1.68 -5.26
N LEU A 152 15.42 -1.91 -5.56
CA LEU A 152 14.45 -0.83 -5.72
C LEU A 152 14.08 -0.17 -4.38
N MET A 153 13.96 -0.95 -3.30
CA MET A 153 13.78 -0.37 -1.95
C MET A 153 14.94 0.56 -1.58
N LEU A 154 16.16 0.15 -1.90
CA LEU A 154 17.38 0.91 -1.63
C LEU A 154 17.54 2.14 -2.53
N LYS A 155 17.10 2.06 -3.81
CA LYS A 155 16.96 3.23 -4.72
C LYS A 155 16.20 4.37 -4.05
N HIS A 156 15.26 4.05 -3.14
CA HIS A 156 14.40 5.00 -2.46
C HIS A 156 14.65 5.14 -0.95
N ILE A 157 15.84 4.73 -0.46
CA ILE A 157 16.15 4.73 0.98
C ILE A 157 16.09 6.12 1.64
N GLY A 158 16.22 7.19 0.84
CA GLY A 158 16.04 8.57 1.31
C GLY A 158 14.62 8.91 1.76
N THR A 159 13.63 8.08 1.42
CA THR A 159 12.23 8.25 1.83
C THR A 159 11.97 7.47 3.11
N SER A 160 11.76 8.17 4.24
CA SER A 160 11.68 7.57 5.58
C SER A 160 10.70 6.40 5.67
N ALA A 161 9.53 6.50 5.05
CA ALA A 161 8.52 5.45 5.06
C ALA A 161 9.01 4.12 4.46
N LEU A 162 9.90 4.17 3.46
CA LEU A 162 10.47 2.99 2.82
C LEU A 162 11.64 2.42 3.61
N MET A 163 12.44 3.28 4.25
CA MET A 163 13.48 2.82 5.19
C MET A 163 12.86 2.03 6.35
N ASP A 164 11.79 2.55 6.95
CA ASP A 164 11.06 1.87 8.04
C ASP A 164 10.47 0.53 7.57
N LEU A 165 9.95 0.48 6.35
CA LEU A 165 9.44 -0.76 5.75
C LEU A 165 10.55 -1.79 5.56
N LEU A 166 11.72 -1.37 5.06
CA LEU A 166 12.86 -2.25 4.85
C LEU A 166 13.37 -2.84 6.18
N LEU A 167 13.44 -2.04 7.23
CA LEU A 167 13.79 -2.49 8.57
C LEU A 167 12.76 -3.47 9.13
N ARG A 168 11.47 -3.21 8.91
CA ARG A 168 10.38 -4.14 9.29
C ARG A 168 10.50 -5.47 8.57
N LEU A 169 10.77 -5.46 7.26
CA LEU A 169 11.02 -6.67 6.47
C LEU A 169 12.23 -7.45 7.01
N ALA A 170 13.33 -6.78 7.35
CA ALA A 170 14.50 -7.44 7.94
C ALA A 170 14.21 -8.10 9.30
N SER A 171 13.23 -7.56 10.04
CA SER A 171 12.90 -7.99 11.41
C SER A 171 11.78 -9.04 11.48
N CYS A 172 10.79 -8.96 10.58
CA CYS A 172 9.60 -9.82 10.58
C CYS A 172 9.71 -11.05 9.67
N VAL A 173 10.71 -11.10 8.78
CA VAL A 173 10.85 -12.19 7.81
C VAL A 173 11.81 -13.25 8.38
N GLU A 174 11.23 -14.22 9.09
CA GLU A 174 11.95 -15.36 9.65
C GLU A 174 12.50 -16.41 8.66
N PRO A 175 12.27 -16.42 7.33
CA PRO A 175 13.16 -17.18 6.46
C PRO A 175 14.48 -16.42 6.24
N VAL A 176 15.56 -17.05 6.70
CA VAL A 176 16.98 -16.62 6.64
C VAL A 176 17.41 -15.96 5.31
N GLY A 177 16.82 -16.33 4.18
CA GLY A 177 17.21 -15.83 2.85
C GLY A 177 16.99 -14.32 2.63
N LEU A 178 15.77 -13.80 2.88
CA LEU A 178 15.47 -12.38 2.61
C LEU A 178 16.24 -11.47 3.59
N ARG A 179 16.38 -11.92 4.85
CA ARG A 179 17.16 -11.20 5.87
C ARG A 179 18.64 -11.15 5.51
N GLN A 180 19.22 -12.24 5.01
CA GLN A 180 20.62 -12.25 4.56
C GLN A 180 20.82 -11.33 3.35
N GLU A 181 19.90 -11.29 2.39
CA GLU A 181 19.99 -10.35 1.25
C GLU A 181 19.89 -8.89 1.71
N VAL A 182 18.92 -8.54 2.56
CA VAL A 182 18.79 -7.18 3.10
C VAL A 182 20.06 -6.77 3.86
N LEU A 183 20.58 -7.64 4.74
CA LEU A 183 21.79 -7.36 5.52
C LEU A 183 23.05 -7.27 4.63
N HIS A 184 23.17 -8.16 3.64
CA HIS A 184 24.33 -8.19 2.75
C HIS A 184 24.34 -7.01 1.78
N VAL A 185 23.19 -6.62 1.22
CA VAL A 185 23.10 -5.45 0.35
C VAL A 185 23.24 -4.17 1.16
N SER A 186 22.63 -4.07 2.34
CA SER A 186 22.85 -2.92 3.25
C SER A 186 24.33 -2.78 3.62
N ALA A 187 25.04 -3.88 3.91
CA ALA A 187 26.48 -3.83 4.15
C ALA A 187 27.27 -3.36 2.92
N ARG A 188 26.92 -3.85 1.71
CA ARG A 188 27.57 -3.42 0.46
C ARG A 188 27.32 -1.96 0.13
N GLU A 189 26.11 -1.47 0.31
CA GLU A 189 25.77 -0.07 0.05
C GLU A 189 26.31 0.86 1.13
N CYS A 190 26.32 0.47 2.42
CA CYS A 190 27.02 1.22 3.46
C CYS A 190 28.52 1.32 3.16
N VAL A 191 29.15 0.26 2.66
CA VAL A 191 30.54 0.29 2.20
C VAL A 191 30.71 1.17 0.96
N TRP A 192 29.73 1.21 0.05
CA TRP A 192 29.76 2.07 -1.15
C TRP A 192 29.54 3.56 -0.81
N MET A 193 28.60 3.87 0.09
CA MET A 193 28.34 5.22 0.61
C MET A 193 29.54 5.74 1.43
N CYS A 194 30.13 4.91 2.29
CA CYS A 194 31.36 5.25 3.02
C CYS A 194 32.57 5.37 2.06
N GLY A 195 32.70 4.50 1.07
CA GLY A 195 33.77 4.53 0.07
C GLY A 195 33.72 5.76 -0.84
N ASN A 196 32.53 6.23 -1.19
CA ASN A 196 32.35 7.47 -1.95
C ASN A 196 32.47 8.72 -1.09
N THR A 197 32.13 8.66 0.19
CA THR A 197 32.38 9.78 1.13
C THR A 197 33.88 9.96 1.39
N ILE A 198 34.65 8.87 1.45
CA ILE A 198 36.12 8.91 1.59
C ILE A 198 36.79 9.33 0.27
N SER A 199 36.28 8.91 -0.90
CA SER A 199 36.82 9.39 -2.18
C SER A 199 36.55 10.87 -2.43
N PHE A 200 35.46 11.43 -1.92
CA PHE A 200 35.18 12.88 -2.05
C PHE A 200 36.03 13.74 -1.11
N SER A 201 36.50 13.19 0.02
CA SER A 201 37.34 13.92 0.98
C SER A 201 38.85 13.82 0.70
N MET A 202 39.29 12.87 -0.14
CA MET A 202 40.69 12.75 -0.57
C MET A 202 41.01 13.48 -1.89
N GLY A 203 39.99 14.00 -2.61
CA GLY A 203 40.12 14.72 -3.88
C GLY A 203 40.29 16.25 -3.77
N MET A 204 40.33 16.81 -2.56
CA MET A 204 40.52 18.26 -2.30
C MET A 204 41.74 18.55 -1.42
N ILE A 205 42.82 17.78 -1.57
CA ILE A 205 44.14 18.15 -1.07
C ILE A 205 45.13 18.04 -2.24
N TYR A 206 45.11 19.07 -3.08
CA TYR A 206 46.29 19.55 -3.81
C TYR A 206 46.84 20.75 -3.06
#